data_AF-Q0I124-F1
#
_entry.id   AF-Q0I124-F1
#
_cell.length_a   1.000
_cell.length_b   1.000
_cell.length_c   1.000
_cell.angle_alpha   90.00
_cell.angle_beta   90.00
_cell.angle_gamma   90.00
#
_symmetry.space_group_name_H-M   'P 1'
#
loop_
_entity.id
_entity.type
_entity.pdbx_description
1 polymer ?
#
loop_
_entity_poly.entity_id
_entity_poly.type
_entity_poly.pdbx_seq_one_letter_code
_entity_poly.pdbx_strand_id
1 'polypeptide(L)'
;MEDSRIEYKIDIPDKQNKLKAEIVSFLNSEGGEIHLGVNDDGTVDKLLIENKKQEWEQILSNWVVNAFSPNVMNLISIYPNEVLL
;
A
#
# COMPACT_ATOMS: atom_id res chain seq x y z
N MET A 1 -13.36 -22.53 0.26
CA MET A 1 -13.24 -21.58 1.37
C MET A 1 -12.54 -20.37 0.77
N GLU A 2 -13.14 -19.19 0.84
CA GLU A 2 -12.40 -17.95 0.57
C GLU A 2 -11.14 -17.98 1.42
N ASP A 3 -9.98 -17.80 0.80
CA ASP A 3 -8.74 -17.68 1.56
C ASP A 3 -8.87 -16.37 2.35
N SER A 4 -9.03 -16.45 3.67
CA SER A 4 -9.24 -15.29 4.55
C SER A 4 -8.07 -14.30 4.55
N ARG A 5 -7.02 -14.59 3.77
CA ARG A 5 -5.83 -13.78 3.57
C ARG A 5 -5.85 -13.04 2.24
N ILE A 6 -6.88 -13.20 1.40
CA ILE A 6 -7.05 -12.48 0.15
C ILE A 6 -8.26 -11.57 0.27
N GLU A 7 -8.04 -10.28 0.04
CA GLU A 7 -9.09 -9.26 0.00
C GLU A 7 -9.13 -8.62 -1.39
N TYR A 8 -10.32 -8.56 -2.00
CA TYR A 8 -10.55 -7.87 -3.28
C TYR A 8 -11.12 -6.48 -3.05
N LYS A 9 -10.58 -5.50 -3.79
CA LYS A 9 -11.07 -4.12 -3.81
C LYS A 9 -10.98 -3.58 -5.22
N ILE A 10 -12.06 -2.95 -5.69
CA ILE A 10 -12.03 -2.28 -7.00
C ILE A 10 -11.10 -1.06 -6.99
N ASP A 11 -11.06 -0.30 -5.90
CA ASP A 11 -10.22 0.90 -5.73
C ASP A 11 -9.90 1.11 -4.23
N ILE A 12 -8.96 2.01 -3.92
CA ILE A 12 -8.77 2.55 -2.59
C ILE A 12 -10.03 3.33 -2.19
N PRO A 13 -10.72 2.98 -1.10
CA PRO A 13 -11.94 3.67 -0.69
C PRO A 13 -11.69 5.16 -0.37
N ASP A 14 -12.63 6.03 -0.74
CA ASP A 14 -12.60 7.47 -0.41
C ASP A 14 -12.25 7.72 1.07
N LYS A 15 -12.87 6.92 1.93
CA LYS A 15 -12.50 6.83 3.35
C LYS A 15 -11.32 5.88 3.51
N GLN A 16 -10.11 6.39 3.24
CA GLN A 16 -8.86 5.62 3.26
C GLN A 16 -8.63 4.81 4.54
N ASN A 17 -9.15 5.27 5.69
CA ASN A 17 -9.07 4.55 6.96
C ASN A 17 -9.70 3.15 6.91
N LYS A 18 -10.64 2.90 5.99
CA LYS A 18 -11.18 1.55 5.77
C LYS A 18 -10.08 0.60 5.29
N LEU A 19 -9.34 0.98 4.25
CA LEU A 19 -8.25 0.15 3.74
C LEU A 19 -7.11 0.01 4.74
N LYS A 20 -6.81 1.08 5.50
CA LYS A 20 -5.83 1.00 6.59
C LYS A 20 -6.25 0.02 7.69
N ALA A 21 -7.54 -0.05 8.02
CA ALA A 21 -8.04 -1.00 9.01
C ALA A 21 -7.87 -2.46 8.53
N GLU A 22 -8.11 -2.74 7.25
CA GLU A 22 -7.84 -4.06 6.67
C GLU A 22 -6.34 -4.41 6.72
N ILE A 23 -5.47 -3.47 6.34
CA ILE A 23 -4.02 -3.66 6.43
C ILE A 23 -3.61 -3.97 7.88
N VAL A 24 -4.12 -3.23 8.86
CA VAL A 24 -3.86 -3.46 10.29
C VAL A 24 -4.39 -4.83 10.73
N SER A 25 -5.55 -5.25 10.24
CA SER A 25 -6.10 -6.59 10.49
C SER A 25 -5.12 -7.68 10.02
N PHE A 26 -4.61 -7.57 8.79
CA PHE A 26 -3.63 -8.53 8.26
C PHE A 26 -2.32 -8.52 9.03
N LEU A 27 -1.79 -7.34 9.38
CA LEU A 27 -0.55 -7.22 10.16
C LEU A 27 -0.66 -7.83 11.57
N ASN A 28 -1.86 -7.82 12.17
CA ASN A 28 -2.13 -8.46 13.46
C ASN A 28 -2.40 -9.97 13.36
N SER A 29 -2.35 -10.54 12.16
CA SER A 29 -2.56 -11.96 11.87
C SER A 29 -1.32 -12.57 11.22
N GLU A 30 -1.48 -13.50 10.27
CA GLU A 30 -0.38 -14.11 9.50
C GLU A 30 -0.02 -13.32 8.22
N GLY A 31 -0.48 -12.08 8.12
CA GLY A 31 -0.39 -11.28 6.90
C GLY A 31 -1.52 -11.59 5.92
N GLY A 32 -1.42 -11.00 4.72
CA GLY A 32 -2.42 -11.16 3.68
C GLY A 32 -2.09 -10.33 2.44
N GLU A 33 -2.95 -10.46 1.43
CA GLU A 33 -2.86 -9.82 0.13
C GLU A 33 -4.14 -9.01 -0.12
N ILE A 34 -3.98 -7.76 -0.56
CA ILE A 34 -5.08 -6.95 -1.06
C ILE A 34 -4.88 -6.76 -2.55
N HIS A 35 -5.83 -7.20 -3.36
CA HIS A 35 -5.77 -7.07 -4.82
C HIS A 35 -6.65 -5.89 -5.24
N LEU A 36 -5.99 -4.80 -5.68
CA LEU A 36 -6.66 -3.59 -6.19
C LEU A 36 -7.03 -3.75 -7.66
N GLY A 37 -8.17 -3.18 -8.06
CA GLY A 37 -8.74 -3.33 -9.40
C GLY A 37 -9.47 -4.66 -9.62
N VAL A 38 -9.87 -5.32 -8.53
CA VAL A 38 -10.58 -6.60 -8.54
C VAL A 38 -11.94 -6.42 -7.89
N ASN A 39 -13.00 -6.83 -8.58
CA ASN A 39 -14.35 -6.83 -8.02
C ASN A 39 -14.51 -7.98 -7.00
N ASP A 40 -15.57 -7.91 -6.19
CA ASP A 40 -15.87 -8.93 -5.16
C ASP A 40 -16.07 -10.33 -5.75
N ASP A 41 -16.42 -10.45 -7.04
CA ASP A 41 -16.55 -11.71 -7.77
C ASP A 41 -15.22 -12.24 -8.35
N GLY A 42 -14.11 -11.55 -8.10
CA GLY A 42 -12.77 -11.87 -8.60
C GLY A 42 -12.49 -11.38 -10.02
N THR A 43 -13.41 -10.67 -10.67
CA THR A 43 -13.16 -10.11 -12.00
C THR A 43 -12.21 -8.91 -11.96
N VAL A 44 -11.24 -8.90 -12.89
CA VAL A 44 -10.18 -7.90 -12.94
C VAL A 44 -10.51 -6.77 -13.91
N ASP A 45 -10.53 -5.52 -13.44
CA ASP A 45 -10.65 -4.32 -14.26
C ASP A 45 -9.27 -3.79 -14.67
N LYS A 46 -8.77 -4.29 -15.80
CA LYS A 46 -7.44 -3.92 -16.32
C LYS A 46 -7.33 -2.44 -16.67
N LEU A 47 -8.40 -1.83 -17.18
CA LEU A 47 -8.38 -0.43 -17.60
C LEU A 47 -8.29 0.48 -16.37
N LEU A 48 -9.03 0.17 -15.31
CA LEU A 48 -8.91 0.88 -14.04
C LEU A 48 -7.50 0.76 -13.46
N ILE A 49 -6.94 -0.46 -13.44
CA ILE A 49 -5.57 -0.70 -12.95
C ILE A 49 -4.56 0.14 -13.73
N GLU A 50 -4.63 0.14 -15.07
CA GLU A 50 -3.71 0.94 -15.90
C GLU A 50 -3.78 2.44 -15.57
N ASN A 51 -4.98 2.96 -15.33
CA ASN A 51 -5.20 4.37 -15.03
C ASN A 51 -4.81 4.75 -13.58
N LYS A 52 -4.90 3.80 -12.64
CA LYS A 52 -4.80 4.09 -11.20
C LYS A 52 -3.54 3.57 -10.52
N LYS A 53 -2.81 2.62 -11.12
CA LYS A 53 -1.66 1.96 -10.49
C LYS A 53 -0.66 2.93 -9.87
N GLN A 54 -0.32 4.01 -10.57
CA GLN A 54 0.68 4.97 -10.10
C GLN A 54 0.17 5.77 -8.90
N GLU A 55 -1.12 6.14 -8.89
CA GLU A 55 -1.77 6.79 -7.76
C GLU A 55 -1.78 5.87 -6.54
N TRP A 56 -2.16 4.61 -6.72
CA TRP A 56 -2.17 3.60 -5.66
C TRP A 56 -0.78 3.36 -5.07
N GLU A 57 0.23 3.15 -5.93
CA GLU A 57 1.62 2.97 -5.51
C GLU A 57 2.11 4.15 -4.67
N GLN A 58 1.79 5.38 -5.09
CA GLN A 58 2.18 6.59 -4.37
C GLN A 58 1.49 6.69 -2.99
N ILE A 59 0.18 6.42 -2.93
CA ILE A 59 -0.59 6.46 -1.68
C ILE A 59 -0.06 5.43 -0.69
N LEU A 60 0.12 4.19 -1.13
CA LEU A 60 0.59 3.08 -0.29
C LEU A 60 2.03 3.32 0.17
N SER A 61 2.92 3.76 -0.71
CA SER A 61 4.31 4.11 -0.37
C SER A 61 4.35 5.20 0.70
N ASN A 62 3.52 6.24 0.56
CA ASN A 62 3.41 7.30 1.55
C ASN A 62 2.92 6.77 2.90
N TRP A 63 1.96 5.83 2.93
CA TRP A 63 1.52 5.22 4.19
C TRP A 63 2.63 4.42 4.85
N VAL A 64 3.38 3.61 4.09
CA VAL A 64 4.48 2.80 4.62
C VAL A 64 5.58 3.69 5.21
N VAL A 65 6.01 4.72 4.49
CA VAL A 65 7.05 5.65 4.96
C VAL A 65 6.63 6.36 6.26
N ASN A 66 5.35 6.76 6.37
CA ASN A 66 4.83 7.46 7.53
C ASN A 66 4.39 6.54 8.68
N ALA A 67 4.38 5.21 8.47
CA ALA A 67 3.99 4.26 9.51
C ALA A 67 5.08 4.07 10.58
N PHE A 68 6.34 4.40 10.28
CA PHE A 68 7.48 4.26 11.19
C PHE A 68 7.81 5.58 11.89
N SER A 69 8.01 5.52 13.21
CA SER A 69 8.47 6.65 14.02
C SER A 69 9.63 6.22 14.94
N PRO A 70 10.73 7.00 15.04
CA PRO A 70 10.98 8.26 14.35
C PRO A 70 11.16 8.06 12.84
N ASN A 71 10.88 9.09 12.04
CA ASN A 71 11.06 9.03 10.60
C ASN A 71 12.52 8.66 10.27
N VAL A 72 12.70 7.51 9.63
CA VAL A 72 14.03 6.97 9.28
C VAL A 72 14.83 7.86 8.33
N MET A 73 14.18 8.78 7.61
CA MET A 73 14.88 9.80 6.82
C MET A 73 15.80 10.68 7.68
N ASN A 74 15.47 10.89 8.95
CA ASN A 74 16.33 11.64 9.88
C ASN A 74 17.62 10.87 10.24
N LEU A 75 17.73 9.61 9.86
CA LEU A 75 18.90 8.75 10.07
C LEU A 75 19.73 8.58 8.78
N ILE A 76 19.28 9.16 7.66
CA ILE A 76 19.93 9.03 6.36
C ILE A 76 20.49 10.39 5.96
N SER A 77 21.81 10.51 5.94
CA SER A 77 22.50 11.65 5.34
C SER A 77 22.89 11.30 3.92
N ILE A 78 22.40 12.07 2.95
CA ILE A 78 22.77 11.93 1.53
C ILE A 78 23.68 13.11 1.20
N TYR A 79 24.92 12.82 0.80
CA TYR A 79 25.90 13.82 0.37
C TYR A 79 26.18 13.63 -1.13
N PRO A 80 25.29 14.10 -2.01
CA PRO A 80 25.57 14.03 -3.43
C PRO A 80 26.64 15.08 -3.72
N ASN A 81 27.86 14.63 -3.98
CA ASN A 81 29.06 15.41 -4.34
C ASN A 81 30.04 15.82 -3.22
N GLU A 82 29.97 15.26 -2.01
CA GLU A 82 31.11 15.38 -1.08
C GLU A 82 32.20 14.37 -1.48
N VAL A 83 33.25 14.85 -2.13
CA VAL A 83 34.53 14.14 -2.19
C VAL A 83 35.22 14.43 -0.85
N LEU A 84 35.44 13.40 -0.03
CA LEU A 84 36.31 13.49 1.14
C LEU A 84 37.67 14.02 0.68
N LEU A 85 38.00 15.25 1.10
CA LEU A 85 39.34 15.85 0.96
C LEU A 85 40.35 15.10 1.83
#